data_AF-A0A257S4Z2-F1
#
_entry.id   AF-A0A257S4Z2-F1
#
_cell.length_a   1.000
_cell.length_b   1.000
_cell.length_c   1.000
_cell.angle_alpha   90.00
_cell.angle_beta   90.00
_cell.angle_gamma   90.00
#
_symmetry.space_group_name_H-M   'P 1'
#
loop_
_entity.id
_entity.type
_entity.pdbx_description
1 polymer ?
#
loop_
_entity_poly.entity_id
_entity_poly.type
_entity_poly.pdbx_seq_one_letter_code
_entity_poly.pdbx_strand_id
1 'polypeptide(L)'
;DNQPYGTWWERLPALCFPPGHPFHHSLIGSMEDLSRASLEDVAQFFRAYYTPDNAVLSIAGDFDPPQVRGWVERYFGGIPRSADPRNRPPMDVAPVFGRTLEERVPDDVALPRLFLAFRSPVFGSEAYFAASVCGAVLGQRSGSRLYRRLVREREIAAEASAFTFDLPKGSDLLVVDVTARPGVGAGTLQEAVIAEIDAVHRDGVTACEVSRAAALIETDLVNALQSAGDRADRLSMFATYFGNPHLVNEQLDRYQAVTLDEVNAFIRSRLGPDNRASLLYVPREAEADTQGAAA
;
A
#
# COMPACT_ATOMS: atom_id res chain seq x y z
N ASP A 1 10.88 -13.62 -6.18
CA ASP A 1 10.82 -14.50 -7.36
C ASP A 1 9.84 -15.65 -7.24
N ASN A 2 9.95 -16.58 -6.27
CA ASN A 2 9.14 -17.81 -6.29
C ASN A 2 7.80 -17.76 -5.50
N GLN A 3 7.29 -16.57 -5.17
CA GLN A 3 5.99 -16.43 -4.52
C GLN A 3 4.91 -16.29 -5.60
N PRO A 4 3.86 -17.13 -5.62
CA PRO A 4 2.72 -16.96 -6.53
C PRO A 4 2.19 -15.52 -6.49
N TYR A 5 1.92 -14.94 -7.65
CA TYR A 5 1.47 -13.55 -7.81
C TYR A 5 2.47 -12.49 -7.33
N GLY A 6 3.68 -12.86 -6.86
CA GLY A 6 4.61 -11.96 -6.17
C GLY A 6 5.13 -10.80 -7.02
N THR A 7 5.07 -10.92 -8.35
CA THR A 7 5.43 -9.84 -9.28
C THR A 7 4.46 -8.66 -9.24
N TRP A 8 3.37 -8.71 -8.46
CA TRP A 8 2.43 -7.60 -8.37
C TRP A 8 3.07 -6.35 -7.77
N TRP A 9 4.06 -6.51 -6.87
CA TRP A 9 4.83 -5.41 -6.28
C TRP A 9 5.68 -4.63 -7.31
N GLU A 10 5.89 -5.20 -8.50
CA GLU A 10 6.54 -4.55 -9.64
C GLU A 10 5.52 -4.06 -10.66
N ARG A 11 4.56 -4.93 -11.02
CA ARG A 11 3.59 -4.66 -12.09
C ARG A 11 2.55 -3.63 -11.70
N LEU A 12 2.00 -3.69 -10.49
CA LEU A 12 0.94 -2.77 -10.06
C LEU A 12 1.45 -1.33 -9.98
N PRO A 13 2.62 -1.02 -9.38
CA PRO A 13 3.17 0.33 -9.45
C PRO A 13 3.53 0.77 -10.88
N ALA A 14 4.13 -0.10 -11.70
CA ALA A 14 4.44 0.21 -13.10
C ALA A 14 3.18 0.55 -13.92
N LEU A 15 2.07 -0.13 -13.64
CA LEU A 15 0.76 0.14 -14.24
C LEU A 15 0.18 1.48 -13.74
N CYS A 16 0.35 1.81 -12.46
CA CYS A 16 -0.27 2.98 -11.82
C CYS A 16 0.50 4.30 -12.02
N PHE A 17 1.82 4.26 -12.21
CA PHE A 17 2.66 5.45 -12.32
C PHE A 17 3.30 5.53 -13.71
N PRO A 18 3.43 6.73 -14.30
CA PRO A 18 4.02 6.87 -15.63
C PRO A 18 5.52 6.53 -15.61
N PRO A 19 6.09 6.07 -16.75
CA PRO A 19 7.53 5.89 -16.88
C PRO A 19 8.31 7.15 -16.46
N GLY A 20 9.34 6.96 -15.64
CA GLY A 20 10.16 8.05 -15.07
C GLY A 20 9.67 8.60 -13.73
N HIS A 21 8.45 8.27 -13.30
CA HIS A 21 8.01 8.55 -11.94
C HIS A 21 8.70 7.58 -10.96
N PRO A 22 9.21 8.01 -9.78
CA PRO A 22 9.97 7.14 -8.89
C PRO A 22 9.21 5.89 -8.40
N PHE A 23 7.88 5.98 -8.22
CA PHE A 23 7.02 4.83 -7.89
C PHE A 23 6.63 3.95 -9.10
N HIS A 24 7.15 4.19 -10.30
CA HIS A 24 6.96 3.28 -11.43
C HIS A 24 7.72 1.96 -11.24
N HIS A 25 8.82 1.98 -10.48
CA HIS A 25 9.67 0.82 -10.25
C HIS A 25 9.44 0.25 -8.84
N SER A 26 9.67 -1.06 -8.68
CA SER A 26 9.63 -1.70 -7.36
C SER A 26 10.80 -1.24 -6.49
N LEU A 27 10.63 -1.36 -5.17
CA LEU A 27 11.67 -1.02 -4.19
C LEU A 27 12.95 -1.84 -4.35
N ILE A 28 12.85 -3.09 -4.83
CA ILE A 28 14.01 -3.98 -5.02
C ILE A 28 14.79 -3.64 -6.30
N GLY A 29 14.20 -2.86 -7.21
CA GLY A 29 14.80 -2.52 -8.50
C GLY A 29 14.69 -3.64 -9.53
N SER A 30 15.24 -3.41 -10.72
CA SER A 30 15.29 -4.41 -11.79
C SER A 30 16.54 -5.29 -11.68
N MET A 31 16.48 -6.52 -12.17
CA MET A 31 17.66 -7.39 -12.26
C MET A 31 18.78 -6.78 -13.11
N GLU A 32 18.42 -5.97 -14.11
CA GLU A 32 19.37 -5.23 -14.93
C GLU A 32 20.13 -4.19 -14.09
N ASP A 33 19.41 -3.36 -13.33
CA ASP A 33 20.02 -2.33 -12.48
C ASP A 33 20.86 -2.96 -11.36
N LEU A 34 20.36 -4.04 -10.74
CA LEU A 34 21.11 -4.78 -9.71
C LEU A 34 22.41 -5.38 -10.26
N SER A 35 22.39 -5.89 -11.49
CA SER A 35 23.58 -6.45 -12.15
C SER A 35 24.58 -5.39 -12.60
N ARG A 36 24.10 -4.16 -12.84
CA ARG A 36 24.92 -3.01 -13.26
C ARG A 36 25.49 -2.21 -12.08
N ALA A 37 24.89 -2.32 -10.90
CA ALA A 37 25.30 -1.57 -9.72
C ALA A 37 26.75 -1.89 -9.34
N SER A 38 27.55 -0.85 -9.10
CA SER A 38 28.93 -0.95 -8.66
C SER A 38 29.08 -0.66 -7.17
N LEU A 39 30.22 -1.04 -6.58
CA LEU A 39 30.56 -0.65 -5.21
C LEU A 39 30.58 0.87 -5.02
N GLU A 40 31.00 1.61 -6.05
CA GLU A 40 31.04 3.08 -5.97
C GLU A 40 29.63 3.67 -5.92
N ASP A 41 28.66 3.11 -6.64
CA ASP A 41 27.27 3.56 -6.58
C ASP A 41 26.71 3.41 -5.16
N VAL A 42 26.98 2.27 -4.51
CA VAL A 42 26.57 2.00 -3.12
C VAL A 42 27.29 2.93 -2.15
N ALA A 43 28.60 3.15 -2.32
CA ALA A 43 29.38 4.04 -1.48
C ALA A 43 28.91 5.50 -1.61
N GLN A 44 28.62 5.95 -2.82
CA GLN A 44 28.06 7.28 -3.08
C GLN A 44 26.67 7.42 -2.44
N PHE A 45 25.79 6.43 -2.60
CA PHE A 45 24.49 6.44 -1.95
C PHE A 45 24.61 6.53 -0.43
N PHE A 46 25.50 5.75 0.18
CA PHE A 46 25.76 5.79 1.61
C PHE A 46 26.24 7.19 2.06
N ARG A 47 27.24 7.76 1.40
CA ARG A 47 27.76 9.11 1.73
C ARG A 47 26.68 10.21 1.61
N ALA A 48 25.81 10.10 0.61
CA ALA A 48 24.77 11.10 0.35
C ALA A 48 23.56 10.99 1.29
N TYR A 49 23.14 9.76 1.66
CA TYR A 49 21.86 9.55 2.35
C TYR A 49 21.97 9.05 3.80
N TYR A 50 23.07 8.42 4.21
CA TYR A 50 23.26 7.90 5.58
C TYR A 50 24.00 8.90 6.47
N THR A 51 23.37 10.06 6.69
CA THR A 51 23.96 11.16 7.48
C THR A 51 23.04 11.63 8.60
N PRO A 52 23.58 12.21 9.70
CA PRO A 52 22.80 12.58 10.87
C PRO A 52 21.74 13.66 10.60
N ASP A 53 21.93 14.50 9.58
CA ASP A 53 20.94 15.48 9.11
C ASP A 53 19.84 14.89 8.19
N ASN A 54 19.87 13.56 7.99
CA ASN A 54 18.87 12.77 7.26
C ASN A 54 18.36 11.58 8.08
N ALA A 55 18.64 11.52 9.38
CA ALA A 55 18.31 10.38 10.23
C ALA A 55 17.47 10.82 11.44
N VAL A 56 16.56 9.93 11.86
CA VAL A 56 15.82 10.04 13.13
C VAL A 56 16.15 8.81 13.96
N LEU A 57 16.57 9.02 15.21
CA LEU A 57 16.76 7.97 16.20
C LEU A 57 15.64 8.06 17.24
N SER A 58 14.75 7.06 17.25
CA SER A 58 13.73 6.90 18.29
C SER A 58 14.13 5.81 19.25
N ILE A 59 13.99 6.07 20.55
CA ILE A 59 14.30 5.12 21.63
C ILE A 59 13.05 5.06 22.51
N ALA A 60 12.49 3.86 22.66
CA ALA A 60 11.31 3.61 23.48
C ALA A 60 11.56 2.38 24.35
N GLY A 61 11.28 2.50 25.64
CA GLY A 61 11.52 1.44 26.61
C GLY A 61 11.77 2.01 28.01
N ASP A 62 12.33 1.18 28.88
CA ASP A 62 12.72 1.54 30.23
C ASP A 62 14.19 2.00 30.23
N PHE A 63 14.42 3.31 30.29
CA PHE A 63 15.75 3.90 30.30
C PHE A 63 15.77 5.26 30.99
N ASP A 64 16.96 5.67 31.44
CA ASP A 64 17.21 7.02 31.96
C ASP A 64 17.51 8.00 30.81
N PRO A 65 16.67 9.03 30.55
CA PRO A 65 16.85 9.92 29.40
C PRO A 65 18.18 10.70 29.40
N PRO A 66 18.68 11.25 30.52
CA PRO A 66 20.01 11.86 30.60
C PRO A 66 21.14 10.90 30.21
N GLN A 67 21.15 9.67 30.74
CA GLN A 67 22.15 8.65 30.39
C GLN A 67 22.14 8.34 28.89
N VAL A 68 20.96 8.07 28.33
CA VAL A 68 20.82 7.76 26.90
C VAL A 68 21.23 8.94 26.03
N ARG A 69 20.88 10.18 26.40
CA ARG A 69 21.36 11.37 25.70
C ARG A 69 22.89 11.46 25.70
N GLY A 70 23.53 11.14 26.83
CA GLY A 70 24.99 11.07 26.92
C GLY A 70 25.60 10.01 25.98
N TRP A 71 24.96 8.85 25.85
CA TRP A 71 25.38 7.82 24.89
C TRP A 71 25.17 8.25 23.45
N VAL A 72 24.02 8.85 23.12
CA VAL A 72 23.72 9.31 21.77
C VAL A 72 24.77 10.34 21.32
N GLU A 73 25.09 11.32 22.18
CA GLU A 73 26.14 12.30 21.89
C GLU A 73 27.51 11.62 21.72
N ARG A 74 27.87 10.70 22.63
CA ARG A 74 29.15 9.98 22.58
C ARG A 74 29.33 9.14 21.31
N TYR A 75 28.29 8.44 20.87
CA TYR A 75 28.40 7.47 19.77
C TYR A 75 28.04 8.07 18.39
N PHE A 76 27.16 9.07 18.34
CA PHE A 76 26.67 9.63 17.07
C PHE A 76 26.98 11.13 16.90
N GLY A 77 27.25 11.89 17.98
CA GLY A 77 27.44 13.35 17.91
C GLY A 77 28.65 13.79 17.08
N GLY A 78 29.67 12.94 16.97
CA GLY A 78 30.86 13.19 16.15
C GLY A 78 30.70 12.92 14.66
N ILE A 79 29.56 12.38 14.20
CA ILE A 79 29.34 12.05 12.79
C ILE A 79 29.09 13.35 12.01
N PRO A 80 29.85 13.65 10.95
CA PRO A 80 29.64 14.86 10.16
C PRO A 80 28.34 14.77 9.34
N ARG A 81 27.77 15.94 9.01
CA ARG A 81 26.70 16.06 8.01
C ARG A 81 27.22 15.71 6.62
N SER A 82 26.34 15.32 5.70
CA SER A 82 26.75 15.11 4.31
C SER A 82 27.15 16.42 3.66
N ALA A 83 28.22 16.40 2.85
CA ALA A 83 28.51 17.45 1.88
C ALA A 83 27.88 17.16 0.50
N ASP A 84 27.41 15.92 0.28
CA ASP A 84 26.88 15.49 -1.00
C ASP A 84 25.40 15.93 -1.14
N PRO A 85 25.00 16.46 -2.31
CA PRO A 85 23.62 16.86 -2.52
C PRO A 85 22.70 15.63 -2.55
N ARG A 86 21.61 15.67 -1.77
CA ARG A 86 20.53 14.68 -1.84
C ARG A 86 19.62 15.02 -3.01
N ASN A 87 19.60 14.17 -4.03
CA ASN A 87 18.66 14.32 -5.13
C ASN A 87 17.25 13.87 -4.69
N ARG A 88 16.24 14.70 -4.94
CA ARG A 88 14.84 14.36 -4.70
C ARG A 88 14.08 14.60 -6.01
N PRO A 89 13.86 13.56 -6.82
CA PRO A 89 13.10 13.71 -8.06
C PRO A 89 11.67 14.21 -7.75
N PRO A 90 11.02 14.91 -8.70
CA PRO A 90 9.63 15.29 -8.55
C PRO A 90 8.75 14.03 -8.42
N MET A 91 7.76 14.10 -7.55
CA MET A 91 6.81 13.01 -7.25
C MET A 91 5.38 13.37 -7.69
N ASP A 92 5.22 14.48 -8.41
CA ASP A 92 3.91 14.97 -8.82
C ASP A 92 3.29 14.05 -9.85
N VAL A 93 2.02 13.72 -9.63
CA VAL A 93 1.23 12.88 -10.52
C VAL A 93 -0.22 13.35 -10.47
N ALA A 94 -0.97 13.13 -11.56
CA ALA A 94 -2.39 13.48 -11.59
C ALA A 94 -3.15 12.75 -10.46
N PRO A 95 -4.16 13.38 -9.85
CA PRO A 95 -4.86 12.81 -8.70
C PRO A 95 -5.65 11.54 -9.08
N VAL A 96 -6.04 11.37 -10.35
CA VAL A 96 -6.67 10.16 -10.90
C VAL A 96 -5.95 9.71 -12.19
N PHE A 97 -6.19 8.48 -12.64
CA PHE A 97 -5.61 7.99 -13.91
C PHE A 97 -6.22 8.65 -15.16
N GLY A 98 -7.49 9.09 -15.08
CA GLY A 98 -8.28 9.64 -16.19
C GLY A 98 -8.90 8.59 -17.12
N ARG A 99 -8.63 7.30 -16.90
CA ARG A 99 -9.18 6.15 -17.62
C ARG A 99 -8.97 4.87 -16.81
N THR A 100 -9.64 3.79 -17.21
CA THR A 100 -9.29 2.46 -16.71
C THR A 100 -7.96 2.01 -17.32
N LEU A 101 -7.07 1.47 -16.50
CA LEU A 101 -5.83 0.82 -16.91
C LEU A 101 -5.97 -0.68 -16.66
N GLU A 102 -5.51 -1.52 -17.58
CA GLU A 102 -5.67 -2.97 -17.48
C GLU A 102 -4.40 -3.70 -17.89
N GLU A 103 -4.02 -4.71 -17.12
CA GLU A 103 -2.98 -5.66 -17.44
C GLU A 103 -3.46 -7.06 -17.04
N ARG A 104 -3.28 -8.02 -17.96
CA ARG A 104 -3.55 -9.44 -17.70
C ARG A 104 -2.24 -10.21 -17.77
N VAL A 105 -1.94 -10.96 -16.72
CA VAL A 105 -0.65 -11.64 -16.52
C VAL A 105 -0.88 -13.15 -16.46
N PRO A 106 -0.53 -13.90 -17.53
CA PRO A 106 -0.40 -15.35 -17.45
C PRO A 106 0.79 -15.73 -16.57
N ASP A 107 0.55 -16.51 -15.52
CA ASP A 107 1.57 -16.91 -14.54
C ASP A 107 1.41 -18.37 -14.13
N ASP A 108 2.46 -18.98 -13.56
CA ASP A 108 2.46 -20.36 -13.07
C ASP A 108 1.74 -20.44 -11.71
N VAL A 109 0.44 -20.15 -11.72
CA VAL A 109 -0.44 -20.04 -10.56
C VAL A 109 -1.70 -20.89 -10.73
N ALA A 110 -2.23 -21.42 -9.63
CA ALA A 110 -3.38 -22.33 -9.69
C ALA A 110 -4.75 -21.61 -9.79
N LEU A 111 -4.84 -20.38 -9.30
CA LEU A 111 -6.09 -19.63 -9.19
C LEU A 111 -5.96 -18.26 -9.84
N PRO A 112 -7.02 -17.71 -10.44
CA PRO A 112 -7.05 -16.29 -10.79
C PRO A 112 -6.95 -15.40 -9.55
N ARG A 113 -6.22 -14.30 -9.66
CA ARG A 113 -6.14 -13.26 -8.64
C ARG A 113 -6.22 -11.88 -9.27
N LEU A 114 -7.07 -11.03 -8.72
CA LEU A 114 -7.28 -9.67 -9.19
C LEU A 114 -6.79 -8.66 -8.16
N PHE A 115 -5.94 -7.75 -8.61
CA PHE A 115 -5.65 -6.51 -7.91
C PHE A 115 -6.33 -5.36 -8.63
N LEU A 116 -7.17 -4.61 -7.92
CA LEU A 116 -7.59 -3.28 -8.36
C LEU A 116 -6.83 -2.24 -7.56
N ALA A 117 -6.35 -1.20 -8.21
CA ALA A 117 -5.74 -0.05 -7.55
C ALA A 117 -6.43 1.25 -7.97
N PHE A 118 -6.56 2.17 -7.02
CA PHE A 118 -7.11 3.50 -7.22
C PHE A 118 -6.16 4.53 -6.65
N ARG A 119 -5.86 5.62 -7.37
CA ARG A 119 -5.07 6.71 -6.77
C ARG A 119 -5.83 7.31 -5.59
N SER A 120 -5.14 7.42 -4.47
CA SER A 120 -5.67 7.81 -3.17
C SER A 120 -4.88 9.02 -2.63
N PRO A 121 -5.49 9.89 -1.80
CA PRO A 121 -4.76 10.91 -1.07
C PRO A 121 -3.58 10.32 -0.30
N VAL A 122 -2.48 11.08 -0.26
CA VAL A 122 -1.24 10.66 0.40
C VAL A 122 -1.35 10.61 1.92
N PHE A 123 -0.66 9.65 2.54
CA PHE A 123 -0.49 9.53 3.98
C PHE A 123 -0.07 10.87 4.60
N GLY A 124 -0.75 11.26 5.67
CA GLY A 124 -0.57 12.53 6.38
C GLY A 124 -1.53 13.65 5.97
N SER A 125 -2.16 13.57 4.79
CA SER A 125 -3.21 14.53 4.40
C SER A 125 -4.51 14.30 5.17
N GLU A 126 -5.38 15.31 5.27
CA GLU A 126 -6.70 15.14 5.90
C GLU A 126 -7.59 14.14 5.15
N ALA A 127 -7.54 14.17 3.81
CA ALA A 127 -8.34 13.27 2.98
C ALA A 127 -7.91 11.79 3.06
N TYR A 128 -6.71 11.50 3.57
CA TYR A 128 -6.22 10.13 3.76
C TYR A 128 -7.08 9.33 4.74
N PHE A 129 -7.59 9.96 5.81
CA PHE A 129 -8.36 9.26 6.83
C PHE A 129 -9.65 8.68 6.27
N ALA A 130 -10.34 9.42 5.40
CA ALA A 130 -11.50 8.92 4.67
C ALA A 130 -11.16 7.75 3.74
N ALA A 131 -9.99 7.79 3.09
CA ALA A 131 -9.51 6.70 2.23
C ALA A 131 -9.18 5.42 3.02
N SER A 132 -8.51 5.58 4.16
CA SER A 132 -8.18 4.48 5.08
C SER A 132 -9.43 3.83 5.66
N VAL A 133 -10.40 4.64 6.13
CA VAL A 133 -11.70 4.14 6.59
C VAL A 133 -12.47 3.45 5.45
N CYS A 134 -12.43 3.99 4.23
CA CYS A 134 -13.02 3.33 3.06
C CYS A 134 -12.39 1.95 2.81
N GLY A 135 -11.05 1.85 2.84
CA GLY A 135 -10.34 0.57 2.70
C GLY A 135 -10.78 -0.44 3.76
N ALA A 136 -10.90 0.01 5.01
CA ALA A 136 -11.40 -0.79 6.11
C ALA A 136 -12.83 -1.31 5.90
N VAL A 137 -13.76 -0.45 5.44
CA VAL A 137 -15.13 -0.84 5.08
C VAL A 137 -15.13 -1.92 3.98
N LEU A 138 -14.27 -1.73 2.97
CA LEU A 138 -14.22 -2.60 1.80
C LEU A 138 -13.64 -3.97 2.12
N GLY A 139 -12.54 -4.05 2.87
CA GLY A 139 -11.78 -5.29 2.96
C GLY A 139 -11.06 -5.61 4.27
N GLN A 140 -11.24 -4.85 5.35
CA GLN A 140 -10.62 -5.20 6.63
C GLN A 140 -11.44 -6.27 7.38
N ARG A 141 -10.81 -7.44 7.59
CA ARG A 141 -11.36 -8.60 8.31
C ARG A 141 -12.64 -9.18 7.67
N SER A 142 -13.20 -10.20 8.30
CA SER A 142 -14.35 -10.96 7.79
C SER A 142 -15.69 -10.21 7.79
N GLY A 143 -15.78 -9.07 8.47
CA GLY A 143 -16.97 -8.21 8.48
C GLY A 143 -17.03 -7.19 7.34
N SER A 144 -16.01 -7.15 6.48
CA SER A 144 -15.92 -6.20 5.37
C SER A 144 -16.88 -6.53 4.22
N ARG A 145 -17.19 -5.53 3.38
CA ARG A 145 -18.14 -5.68 2.27
C ARG A 145 -17.69 -6.75 1.28
N LEU A 146 -16.44 -6.69 0.83
CA LEU A 146 -15.91 -7.60 -0.18
C LEU A 146 -15.86 -9.04 0.36
N TYR A 147 -15.40 -9.23 1.59
CA TYR A 147 -15.39 -10.56 2.19
C TYR A 147 -16.80 -11.14 2.32
N ARG A 148 -17.76 -10.36 2.85
CA ARG A 148 -19.14 -10.82 3.00
C ARG A 148 -19.75 -11.19 1.64
N ARG A 149 -19.66 -10.30 0.65
CA ARG A 149 -20.30 -10.50 -0.67
C ARG A 149 -19.61 -11.59 -1.49
N LEU A 150 -18.30 -11.49 -1.68
CA LEU A 150 -17.56 -12.33 -2.61
C LEU A 150 -17.16 -13.68 -2.01
N VAL A 151 -16.83 -13.72 -0.72
CA VAL A 151 -16.38 -14.95 -0.05
C VAL A 151 -17.54 -15.72 0.57
N ARG A 152 -18.44 -15.06 1.31
CA ARG A 152 -19.50 -15.74 2.08
C ARG A 152 -20.82 -15.93 1.34
N GLU A 153 -21.30 -14.90 0.66
CA GLU A 153 -22.63 -14.95 0.02
C GLU A 153 -22.59 -15.55 -1.38
N ARG A 154 -21.66 -15.08 -2.24
CA ARG A 154 -21.55 -15.55 -3.63
C ARG A 154 -20.61 -16.73 -3.82
N GLU A 155 -19.74 -17.01 -2.84
CA GLU A 155 -18.73 -18.08 -2.89
C GLU A 155 -17.85 -18.07 -4.14
N ILE A 156 -17.51 -16.87 -4.65
CA ILE A 156 -16.66 -16.71 -5.84
C ILE A 156 -15.18 -16.45 -5.51
N ALA A 157 -14.91 -15.88 -4.33
CA ALA A 157 -13.57 -15.60 -3.85
C ALA A 157 -13.22 -16.48 -2.65
N ALA A 158 -11.97 -16.93 -2.58
CA ALA A 158 -11.41 -17.58 -1.40
C ALA A 158 -11.00 -16.53 -0.36
N GLU A 159 -10.43 -15.43 -0.84
CA GLU A 159 -9.98 -14.28 -0.06
C GLU A 159 -10.37 -13.00 -0.78
N ALA A 160 -10.73 -11.97 -0.01
CA ALA A 160 -11.00 -10.63 -0.50
C ALA A 160 -10.61 -9.63 0.57
N SER A 161 -9.76 -8.67 0.23
CA SER A 161 -9.27 -7.63 1.13
C SER A 161 -9.09 -6.31 0.41
N ALA A 162 -8.87 -5.25 1.19
CA ALA A 162 -8.58 -3.92 0.69
C ALA A 162 -7.74 -3.18 1.73
N PHE A 163 -6.76 -2.40 1.26
CA PHE A 163 -5.81 -1.69 2.11
C PHE A 163 -5.26 -0.46 1.39
N THR A 164 -4.79 0.53 2.15
CA THR A 164 -3.99 1.61 1.57
C THR A 164 -2.57 1.10 1.37
N PHE A 165 -2.05 1.31 0.16
CA PHE A 165 -0.66 1.10 -0.16
C PHE A 165 0.02 2.48 -0.14
N ASP A 166 0.57 2.78 1.03
CA ASP A 166 1.10 4.10 1.35
C ASP A 166 2.42 4.34 0.59
N LEU A 167 2.38 5.31 -0.32
CA LEU A 167 3.48 5.73 -1.18
C LEU A 167 3.67 7.24 -0.94
N PRO A 168 4.16 7.62 0.25
CA PRO A 168 4.14 8.99 0.71
C PRO A 168 4.94 9.90 -0.23
N LYS A 169 4.47 11.14 -0.39
CA LYS A 169 5.03 12.22 -1.25
C LYS A 169 4.64 12.19 -2.73
N GLY A 170 4.03 11.13 -3.25
CA GLY A 170 3.51 11.09 -4.62
C GLY A 170 2.00 10.98 -4.67
N SER A 171 1.51 9.75 -4.75
CA SER A 171 0.10 9.40 -4.59
C SER A 171 0.06 8.02 -3.94
N ASP A 172 -0.70 7.87 -2.89
CA ASP A 172 -0.97 6.54 -2.35
C ASP A 172 -1.91 5.80 -3.29
N LEU A 173 -2.03 4.49 -3.10
CA LEU A 173 -3.04 3.68 -3.77
C LEU A 173 -4.00 3.11 -2.72
N LEU A 174 -5.29 3.04 -3.05
CA LEU A 174 -6.19 2.09 -2.38
C LEU A 174 -6.19 0.83 -3.24
N VAL A 175 -5.76 -0.29 -2.65
CA VAL A 175 -5.67 -1.58 -3.32
C VAL A 175 -6.78 -2.50 -2.84
N VAL A 176 -7.45 -3.16 -3.77
CA VAL A 176 -8.37 -4.26 -3.54
C VAL A 176 -7.74 -5.52 -4.10
N ASP A 177 -7.68 -6.57 -3.28
CA ASP A 177 -6.97 -7.81 -3.59
C ASP A 177 -7.90 -9.00 -3.34
N VAL A 178 -8.21 -9.72 -4.42
CA VAL A 178 -9.20 -10.82 -4.41
C VAL A 178 -8.65 -12.03 -5.14
N THR A 179 -8.64 -13.17 -4.45
CA THR A 179 -8.26 -14.47 -5.03
C THR A 179 -9.52 -15.30 -5.28
N ALA A 180 -9.67 -15.84 -6.49
CA ALA A 180 -10.79 -16.70 -6.86
C ALA A 180 -10.84 -17.99 -6.02
N ARG A 181 -12.02 -18.59 -5.91
CA ARG A 181 -12.15 -19.99 -5.48
C ARG A 181 -11.76 -20.96 -6.60
N PRO A 182 -11.37 -22.21 -6.27
CA PRO A 182 -11.22 -23.27 -7.27
C PRO A 182 -12.47 -23.39 -8.16
N GLY A 183 -12.27 -23.49 -9.46
CA GLY A 183 -13.35 -23.59 -10.45
C GLY A 183 -13.97 -22.26 -10.90
N VAL A 184 -13.64 -21.14 -10.25
CA VAL A 184 -14.09 -19.80 -10.69
C VAL A 184 -13.10 -19.23 -11.71
N GLY A 185 -13.61 -18.94 -12.91
CA GLY A 185 -12.81 -18.37 -13.99
C GLY A 185 -12.44 -16.91 -13.75
N ALA A 186 -11.34 -16.47 -14.37
CA ALA A 186 -10.80 -15.11 -14.19
C ALA A 186 -11.78 -14.00 -14.61
N GLY A 187 -12.53 -14.20 -15.70
CA GLY A 187 -13.57 -13.26 -16.14
C GLY A 187 -14.69 -13.11 -15.11
N THR A 188 -15.21 -14.23 -14.59
CA THR A 188 -16.24 -14.23 -13.55
C THR A 188 -15.77 -13.55 -12.26
N LEU A 189 -14.52 -13.78 -11.85
CA LEU A 189 -13.92 -13.08 -10.71
C LEU A 189 -13.90 -11.57 -10.98
N GLN A 190 -13.34 -11.15 -12.12
CA GLN A 190 -13.16 -9.74 -12.44
C GLN A 190 -14.49 -8.99 -12.53
N GLU A 191 -15.47 -9.55 -13.24
CA GLU A 191 -16.81 -8.96 -13.36
C GLU A 191 -17.47 -8.78 -11.99
N ALA A 192 -17.38 -9.79 -11.12
CA ALA A 192 -18.02 -9.72 -9.81
C ALA A 192 -17.34 -8.74 -8.86
N VAL A 193 -16.00 -8.66 -8.87
CA VAL A 193 -15.27 -7.68 -8.05
C VAL A 193 -15.57 -6.26 -8.54
N ILE A 194 -15.52 -6.03 -9.86
CA ILE A 194 -15.84 -4.73 -10.46
C ILE A 194 -17.27 -4.32 -10.12
N ALA A 195 -18.24 -5.25 -10.23
CA ALA A 195 -19.63 -4.94 -9.91
C ALA A 195 -19.84 -4.51 -8.45
N GLU A 196 -19.12 -5.10 -7.49
CA GLU A 196 -19.20 -4.69 -6.08
C GLU A 196 -18.54 -3.31 -5.86
N ILE A 197 -17.42 -3.02 -6.52
CA ILE A 197 -16.79 -1.68 -6.44
C ILE A 197 -17.66 -0.61 -7.11
N ASP A 198 -18.22 -0.88 -8.28
CA ASP A 198 -19.11 0.04 -8.98
C ASP A 198 -20.40 0.29 -8.17
N ALA A 199 -20.91 -0.73 -7.47
CA ALA A 199 -22.03 -0.57 -6.53
C ALA A 199 -21.65 0.32 -5.34
N VAL A 200 -20.46 0.14 -4.75
CA VAL A 200 -19.97 1.04 -3.69
C VAL A 200 -19.81 2.47 -4.22
N HIS A 201 -19.25 2.64 -5.42
CA HIS A 201 -19.05 3.95 -6.04
C HIS A 201 -20.38 4.69 -6.27
N ARG A 202 -21.41 3.98 -6.73
CA ARG A 202 -22.74 4.53 -6.99
C ARG A 202 -23.56 4.76 -5.72
N ASP A 203 -23.62 3.77 -4.85
CA ASP A 203 -24.59 3.70 -3.75
C ASP A 203 -23.99 4.18 -2.41
N GLY A 204 -22.66 4.30 -2.34
CA GLY A 204 -21.91 4.68 -1.14
C GLY A 204 -21.89 3.60 -0.06
N VAL A 205 -21.46 4.02 1.13
CA VAL A 205 -21.44 3.22 2.36
C VAL A 205 -22.43 3.76 3.39
N THR A 206 -22.68 2.98 4.45
CA THR A 206 -23.58 3.36 5.54
C THR A 206 -22.82 3.85 6.77
N ALA A 207 -23.48 4.64 7.63
CA ALA A 207 -22.90 5.10 8.90
C ALA A 207 -22.43 3.95 9.80
N CYS A 208 -23.18 2.85 9.83
CA CYS A 208 -22.84 1.66 10.61
C CYS A 208 -21.52 1.02 10.12
N GLU A 209 -21.30 0.98 8.80
CA GLU A 209 -20.06 0.45 8.23
C GLU A 209 -18.88 1.35 8.53
N VAL A 210 -19.05 2.67 8.39
CA VAL A 210 -18.01 3.67 8.72
C VAL A 210 -17.62 3.58 10.20
N SER A 211 -18.60 3.58 11.10
CA SER A 211 -18.35 3.48 12.54
C SER A 211 -17.63 2.17 12.92
N ARG A 212 -18.04 1.04 12.33
CA ARG A 212 -17.37 -0.25 12.53
C ARG A 212 -15.92 -0.22 12.02
N ALA A 213 -15.69 0.35 10.85
CA ALA A 213 -14.36 0.46 10.25
C ALA A 213 -13.43 1.34 11.09
N ALA A 214 -13.90 2.51 11.54
CA ALA A 214 -13.16 3.36 12.46
C ALA A 214 -12.77 2.60 13.73
N ALA A 215 -13.73 1.94 14.40
CA ALA A 215 -13.45 1.16 15.61
C ALA A 215 -12.40 0.04 15.40
N LEU A 216 -12.37 -0.60 14.23
CA LEU A 216 -11.37 -1.60 13.89
C LEU A 216 -9.97 -0.98 13.73
N ILE A 217 -9.87 0.15 13.03
CA ILE A 217 -8.62 0.89 12.88
C ILE A 217 -8.10 1.36 14.24
N GLU A 218 -8.99 1.90 15.09
CA GLU A 218 -8.66 2.33 16.45
C GLU A 218 -8.11 1.16 17.28
N THR A 219 -8.77 0.00 17.21
CA THR A 219 -8.33 -1.21 17.90
C THR A 219 -6.93 -1.64 17.44
N ASP A 220 -6.70 -1.66 16.13
CA ASP A 220 -5.40 -2.05 15.56
C ASP A 220 -4.30 -1.03 15.95
N LEU A 221 -4.62 0.27 15.99
CA LEU A 221 -3.72 1.32 16.46
C LEU A 221 -3.36 1.16 17.94
N VAL A 222 -4.34 0.98 18.82
CA VAL A 222 -4.12 0.82 20.27
C VAL A 222 -3.32 -0.45 20.56
N ASN A 223 -3.61 -1.55 19.85
CA ASN A 223 -2.87 -2.80 20.00
C ASN A 223 -1.41 -2.64 19.57
N ALA A 224 -1.13 -1.99 18.43
CA ALA A 224 0.23 -1.71 18.00
C ALA A 224 0.99 -0.89 19.06
N LEU A 225 0.34 0.14 19.63
CA LEU A 225 0.94 0.97 20.68
C LEU A 225 1.19 0.22 22.01
N GLN A 226 0.91 -1.07 22.14
CA GLN A 226 1.37 -1.86 23.31
C GLN A 226 2.86 -2.22 23.20
N SER A 227 3.39 -2.33 21.98
CA SER A 227 4.79 -2.65 21.70
C SER A 227 5.68 -1.40 21.83
N ALA A 228 6.78 -1.51 22.57
CA ALA A 228 7.79 -0.46 22.62
C ALA A 228 8.44 -0.22 21.24
N GLY A 229 8.62 -1.30 20.46
CA GLY A 229 9.12 -1.22 19.08
C GLY A 229 8.19 -0.41 18.19
N ASP A 230 6.91 -0.74 18.18
CA ASP A 230 5.91 -0.08 17.34
C ASP A 230 5.73 1.40 17.73
N ARG A 231 5.86 1.73 19.02
CA ARG A 231 5.91 3.13 19.48
C ARG A 231 7.12 3.85 18.87
N ALA A 232 8.31 3.26 18.94
CA ALA A 232 9.51 3.84 18.38
C ALA A 232 9.39 3.99 16.85
N ASP A 233 8.87 2.99 16.15
CA ASP A 233 8.70 3.01 14.69
C ASP A 233 7.71 4.11 14.26
N ARG A 234 6.58 4.26 14.97
CA ARG A 234 5.61 5.31 14.67
C ARG A 234 6.17 6.70 14.95
N LEU A 235 6.87 6.90 16.07
CA LEU A 235 7.55 8.16 16.36
C LEU A 235 8.57 8.50 15.27
N SER A 236 9.38 7.51 14.86
CA SER A 236 10.35 7.64 13.77
C SER A 236 9.67 8.00 12.46
N MET A 237 8.57 7.33 12.10
CA MET A 237 7.81 7.56 10.88
C MET A 237 7.30 9.00 10.82
N PHE A 238 6.60 9.47 11.86
CA PHE A 238 6.04 10.82 11.87
C PHE A 238 7.11 11.92 11.90
N ALA A 239 8.21 11.71 12.63
CA ALA A 239 9.36 12.59 12.59
C ALA A 239 10.03 12.61 11.20
N THR A 240 10.17 11.45 10.55
CA THR A 240 10.84 11.32 9.24
C THR A 240 10.04 11.94 8.10
N TYR A 241 8.73 11.69 8.07
CA TYR A 241 7.88 12.18 6.98
C TYR A 241 7.40 13.61 7.18
N PHE A 242 7.12 14.03 8.42
CA PHE A 242 6.46 15.30 8.71
C PHE A 242 7.26 16.23 9.63
N GLY A 243 8.41 15.79 10.14
CA GLY A 243 9.19 16.58 11.10
C GLY A 243 8.51 16.75 12.46
N ASN A 244 7.45 15.99 12.75
CA ASN A 244 6.67 16.14 13.97
C ASN A 244 6.26 14.77 14.56
N PRO A 245 7.01 14.22 15.53
CA PRO A 245 6.66 12.95 16.17
C PRO A 245 5.37 13.02 17.00
N HIS A 246 4.90 14.21 17.43
CA HIS A 246 3.69 14.34 18.25
C HIS A 246 2.42 13.94 17.51
N LEU A 247 2.43 13.97 16.17
CA LEU A 247 1.31 13.54 15.33
C LEU A 247 0.85 12.11 15.64
N VAL A 248 1.72 11.24 16.19
CA VAL A 248 1.33 9.89 16.62
C VAL A 248 0.15 9.90 17.61
N ASN A 249 0.07 10.92 18.47
CA ASN A 249 -0.97 11.03 19.51
C ASN A 249 -2.30 11.54 18.96
N GLU A 250 -2.30 12.16 17.78
CA GLU A 250 -3.48 12.76 17.17
C GLU A 250 -4.23 11.78 16.25
N GLN A 251 -3.63 10.64 15.93
CA GLN A 251 -4.18 9.72 14.92
C GLN A 251 -5.54 9.15 15.33
N LEU A 252 -5.71 8.84 16.62
CA LEU A 252 -6.98 8.29 17.12
C LEU A 252 -8.12 9.29 16.93
N ASP A 253 -7.92 10.53 17.37
CA ASP A 253 -8.92 11.60 17.25
C ASP A 253 -9.25 11.89 15.79
N ARG A 254 -8.25 11.85 14.90
CA ARG A 254 -8.45 12.06 13.46
C ARG A 254 -9.28 10.95 12.81
N TYR A 255 -9.11 9.69 13.22
CA TYR A 255 -9.96 8.59 12.76
C TYR A 255 -11.37 8.68 13.33
N GLN A 256 -11.52 9.07 14.59
CA GLN A 256 -12.83 9.26 15.23
C GLN A 256 -13.64 10.42 14.63
N ALA A 257 -12.95 11.43 14.10
CA ALA A 257 -13.57 12.57 13.45
C ALA A 257 -14.09 12.27 12.03
N VAL A 258 -13.69 11.13 11.42
CA VAL A 258 -14.10 10.81 10.04
C VAL A 258 -15.62 10.61 9.96
N THR A 259 -16.24 11.39 9.07
CA THR A 259 -17.68 11.38 8.85
C THR A 259 -18.08 10.47 7.69
N LEU A 260 -19.36 10.06 7.69
CA LEU A 260 -19.96 9.34 6.56
C LEU A 260 -19.83 10.11 5.24
N ASP A 261 -20.00 11.43 5.28
CA ASP A 261 -19.99 12.28 4.10
C ASP A 261 -18.59 12.38 3.48
N GLU A 262 -17.54 12.45 4.30
CA GLU A 262 -16.15 12.43 3.83
C GLU A 262 -15.79 11.11 3.16
N VAL A 263 -16.19 9.97 3.75
CA VAL A 263 -15.97 8.65 3.16
C VAL A 263 -16.73 8.51 1.84
N ASN A 264 -18.00 8.91 1.80
CA ASN A 264 -18.79 8.87 0.56
C ASN A 264 -18.30 9.88 -0.50
N ALA A 265 -17.74 11.03 -0.10
CA ALA A 265 -17.10 11.96 -1.01
C ALA A 265 -15.81 11.38 -1.61
N PHE A 266 -14.99 10.71 -0.80
CA PHE A 266 -13.83 9.96 -1.28
C PHE A 266 -14.25 8.87 -2.28
N ILE A 267 -15.25 8.05 -1.93
CA ILE A 267 -15.77 6.98 -2.80
C ILE A 267 -16.22 7.52 -4.17
N ARG A 268 -17.01 8.59 -4.18
CA ARG A 268 -17.50 9.21 -5.42
C ARG A 268 -16.41 9.88 -6.25
N SER A 269 -15.34 10.36 -5.62
CA SER A 269 -14.26 11.04 -6.34
C SER A 269 -13.13 10.11 -6.76
N ARG A 270 -12.97 8.93 -6.13
CA ARG A 270 -11.80 8.07 -6.29
C ARG A 270 -12.06 6.64 -6.75
N LEU A 271 -13.26 6.08 -6.54
CA LEU A 271 -13.56 4.69 -6.91
C LEU A 271 -14.25 4.52 -8.26
N GLY A 272 -14.24 5.58 -9.08
CA GLY A 272 -14.79 5.55 -10.43
C GLY A 272 -13.90 4.81 -11.44
N PRO A 273 -14.45 4.46 -12.61
CA PRO A 273 -13.71 3.78 -13.68
C PRO A 273 -12.56 4.62 -14.26
N ASP A 274 -12.62 5.94 -14.15
CA ASP A 274 -11.57 6.88 -14.54
C ASP A 274 -10.35 6.84 -13.61
N ASN A 275 -10.45 6.18 -12.44
CA ASN A 275 -9.37 6.02 -11.48
C ASN A 275 -9.10 4.57 -11.12
N ARG A 276 -9.39 3.62 -12.02
CA ARG A 276 -9.18 2.18 -11.77
C ARG A 276 -8.01 1.63 -12.59
N ALA A 277 -7.05 0.98 -11.92
CA ALA A 277 -6.07 0.10 -12.54
C ALA A 277 -6.40 -1.35 -12.17
N SER A 278 -6.39 -2.26 -13.14
CA SER A 278 -6.78 -3.66 -12.99
C SER A 278 -5.61 -4.56 -13.41
N LEU A 279 -5.03 -5.28 -12.45
CA LEU A 279 -3.97 -6.25 -12.68
C LEU A 279 -4.53 -7.66 -12.38
N LEU A 280 -4.81 -8.41 -13.43
CA LEU A 280 -5.42 -9.74 -13.34
C LEU A 280 -4.38 -10.83 -13.64
N TYR A 281 -4.04 -11.62 -12.63
CA TYR A 281 -3.29 -12.86 -12.80
C TYR A 281 -4.21 -13.98 -13.23
N VAL A 282 -3.78 -14.74 -14.24
CA VAL A 282 -4.47 -15.94 -14.71
C VAL A 282 -3.50 -17.12 -14.77
N PRO A 283 -3.96 -18.35 -14.47
CA PRO A 283 -3.17 -19.54 -14.73
C PRO A 283 -2.69 -19.56 -16.18
N ARG A 284 -1.40 -19.84 -16.41
CA ARG A 284 -0.91 -20.13 -17.75
C ARG A 284 -1.68 -21.34 -18.28
N GLU A 285 -2.23 -21.23 -19.48
CA GLU A 285 -2.78 -22.41 -20.14
C GLU A 285 -1.63 -23.41 -20.26
N ALA A 286 -1.82 -24.63 -19.76
CA ALA A 286 -0.85 -25.68 -19.99
C ALA A 286 -0.66 -25.78 -21.50
N GLU A 287 0.54 -25.53 -22.00
CA GLU A 287 0.88 -25.92 -23.36
C GLU A 287 0.53 -27.40 -23.45
N ALA A 288 -0.53 -27.71 -24.20
CA ALA A 288 -0.91 -29.07 -24.45
C ALA A 288 0.32 -29.74 -25.04
N ASP A 289 0.84 -30.70 -24.30
CA ASP A 289 2.03 -31.48 -24.56
C ASP A 289 1.91 -32.13 -25.96
N THR A 290 2.25 -31.37 -27.01
CA THR A 290 2.38 -31.84 -28.39
C THR A 290 3.78 -32.42 -28.59
N GLN A 291 4.24 -33.21 -27.62
CA GLN A 291 5.39 -34.11 -27.74
C GLN A 291 5.00 -35.51 -27.29
N GLY A 292 4.03 -36.09 -28.00
CA GLY A 292 3.67 -37.49 -27.86
C GLY A 292 3.07 -38.06 -29.15
N ALA A 293 3.86 -38.16 -30.22
CA ALA A 293 3.67 -39.15 -31.31
C ALA A 293 4.78 -39.04 -32.39
N ALA A 294 6.03 -39.32 -32.03
CA ALA A 294 7.06 -39.71 -33.00
C ALA A 294 8.12 -40.58 -32.31
N ALA A 295 7.76 -41.82 -31.97
CA ALA A 295 8.64 -42.99 -31.90
C ALA A 295 7.78 -44.25 -31.83
#